data_AF-A0A7Y5GGQ2-F1
#
_entry.id   AF-A0A7Y5GGQ2-F1
#
_cell.length_a   1.000
_cell.length_b   1.000
_cell.length_c   1.000
_cell.angle_alpha   90.00
_cell.angle_beta   90.00
_cell.angle_gamma   90.00
#
_symmetry.space_group_name_H-M   'P 1'
#
loop_
_entity.id
_entity.type
_entity.pdbx_description
1 polymer ?
#
loop_
_entity_poly.entity_id
_entity_poly.type
_entity_poly.pdbx_seq_one_letter_code
_entity_poly.pdbx_strand_id
1 'polypeptide(L)'
;MTACQKFFVRETLLLVLFGVVVLLGPAFAASPADALYIGGTSAEPPRFTEGALDFGDAQAFHFRSDLRSLTIPYKTISKVEFTSRRGPVPASSTASHIKTLGLKSLAKLKKRSYMTVYFEKPGEGAEVALFELSPAAAMTAPPAMEARIQGKEPKPKSAYNDEDWWGNRYWRTNRNAHLWEEPDRSAGRARSVP
;
A
#
# COMPACT_ATOMS: atom_id res chain seq x y z
N MET A 1 45.45 65.45 7.83
CA MET A 1 46.18 64.16 7.77
C MET A 1 46.37 63.72 9.22
N THR A 2 45.81 62.67 9.80
CA THR A 2 45.50 61.30 9.37
C THR A 2 44.52 60.74 10.40
N ALA A 3 43.31 60.36 9.99
CA ALA A 3 42.37 59.63 10.84
C ALA A 3 41.79 58.48 10.01
N CYS A 4 42.69 57.54 9.69
CA CYS A 4 42.38 56.33 8.97
C CYS A 4 42.12 55.21 9.99
N GLN A 5 41.05 54.45 9.76
CA GLN A 5 41.12 52.99 9.83
C GLN A 5 41.20 52.33 11.21
N LYS A 6 40.17 52.46 12.07
CA LYS A 6 40.04 51.58 13.25
C LYS A 6 38.64 51.03 13.59
N PHE A 7 37.59 51.33 12.82
CA PHE A 7 36.24 50.90 13.20
C PHE A 7 35.65 49.72 12.42
N PHE A 8 36.30 49.23 11.36
CA PHE A 8 35.64 48.31 10.41
C PHE A 8 35.95 46.81 10.58
N VAL A 9 36.51 46.36 11.71
CA VAL A 9 36.98 44.96 11.86
C VAL A 9 36.24 44.19 12.96
N ARG A 10 35.43 44.86 13.80
CA ARG A 10 34.76 44.19 14.94
C ARG A 10 33.33 43.72 14.70
N GLU A 11 32.63 44.22 13.68
CA GLU A 11 31.23 43.83 13.41
C GLU A 11 31.04 42.77 12.32
N THR A 12 32.04 42.52 11.48
CA THR A 12 31.97 41.47 10.43
C THR A 12 32.37 40.08 10.92
N LEU A 13 32.90 39.94 12.15
CA LEU A 13 33.26 38.63 12.71
C LEU A 13 32.07 37.91 13.37
N LEU A 14 31.06 38.65 13.85
CA LEU A 14 29.89 38.06 14.52
C LEU A 14 28.82 37.53 13.56
N LEU A 15 28.77 38.02 12.31
CA LEU A 15 27.82 37.53 11.31
C LEU A 15 28.29 36.26 10.58
N VAL A 16 29.58 35.95 10.58
CA VAL A 16 30.10 34.70 9.98
C VAL A 16 29.92 33.49 10.91
N LEU A 17 29.84 33.72 12.23
CA LEU A 17 29.66 32.65 13.22
C LEU A 17 28.20 32.19 13.39
N PHE A 18 27.22 32.99 12.96
CA PHE A 18 25.80 32.60 12.95
C PHE A 18 25.36 31.93 11.63
N GLY A 19 26.18 31.99 10.58
CA GLY A 19 25.86 31.44 9.25
C GLY A 19 26.20 29.97 9.03
N VAL A 20 26.90 29.30 9.97
CA VAL A 20 27.49 27.96 9.74
C VAL A 20 26.77 26.82 10.48
N VAL A 21 25.73 27.11 11.27
CA VAL A 21 25.10 26.10 12.18
C VAL A 21 23.83 25.42 11.61
N VAL A 22 23.44 25.66 10.35
CA VAL A 22 22.22 25.04 9.76
C VAL A 22 22.57 24.08 8.61
N LEU A 23 23.56 23.21 8.82
CA LEU A 23 23.83 22.05 7.97
C LEU A 23 23.99 20.75 8.77
N LEU A 24 23.51 20.71 10.02
CA LEU A 24 23.14 19.45 10.65
C LEU A 24 21.77 19.04 10.09
N GLY A 25 21.81 18.41 8.92
CA GLY A 25 20.66 17.63 8.46
C GLY A 25 20.26 16.65 9.57
N PRO A 26 18.96 16.40 9.77
CA PRO A 26 18.52 15.43 10.78
C PRO A 26 19.21 14.11 10.48
N ALA A 27 20.09 13.69 11.40
CA ALA A 27 20.56 12.32 11.43
C ALA A 27 19.32 11.47 11.74
N PHE A 28 18.70 10.96 10.67
CA PHE A 28 17.59 10.04 10.78
C PHE A 28 18.13 8.82 11.52
N ALA A 29 17.81 8.72 12.80
CA ALA A 29 18.02 7.49 13.57
C ALA A 29 17.37 6.37 12.76
N ALA A 30 18.15 5.36 12.40
CA ALA A 30 17.65 4.16 11.74
C ALA A 30 16.60 3.54 12.67
N SER A 31 15.33 3.79 12.39
CA SER A 31 14.24 3.13 13.10
C SER A 31 14.43 1.62 12.95
N PRO A 32 14.16 0.83 14.00
CA PRO A 32 14.23 -0.62 13.89
C PRO A 32 13.38 -1.09 12.71
N ALA A 33 13.87 -2.08 11.96
CA ALA A 33 13.14 -2.63 10.83
C ALA A 33 11.82 -3.24 11.33
N ASP A 34 10.72 -2.63 10.92
CA ASP A 34 9.36 -2.98 11.33
C ASP A 34 8.69 -3.97 10.37
N ALA A 35 9.26 -4.13 9.17
CA ALA A 35 8.77 -5.06 8.17
C ALA A 35 9.88 -5.63 7.27
N LEU A 36 9.59 -6.77 6.67
CA LEU A 36 10.41 -7.43 5.65
C LEU A 36 9.61 -7.48 4.35
N TYR A 37 10.12 -6.85 3.29
CA TYR A 37 9.56 -7.00 1.95
C TYR A 37 9.86 -8.39 1.41
N ILE A 38 8.84 -9.23 1.28
CA ILE A 38 9.00 -10.62 0.79
C ILE A 38 9.14 -10.63 -0.72
N GLY A 39 8.42 -9.73 -1.39
CA GLY A 39 8.34 -9.70 -2.84
C GLY A 39 6.98 -9.26 -3.33
N GLY A 40 6.75 -9.51 -4.62
CA GLY A 40 5.62 -8.98 -5.32
C GLY A 40 5.82 -9.10 -6.81
N THR A 41 4.93 -8.46 -7.57
CA THR A 41 5.15 -8.18 -8.99
C THR A 41 6.05 -6.95 -9.18
N SER A 42 6.13 -6.08 -8.17
CA SER A 42 7.04 -4.93 -8.21
C SER A 42 8.50 -5.40 -8.13
N ALA A 43 9.32 -4.95 -9.08
CA ALA A 43 10.74 -5.30 -9.16
C ALA A 43 11.58 -4.66 -8.05
N GLU A 44 11.06 -3.61 -7.42
CA GLU A 44 11.77 -2.82 -6.41
C GLU A 44 10.90 -2.69 -5.15
N PRO A 45 11.45 -2.93 -3.95
CA PRO A 45 12.85 -3.22 -3.61
C PRO A 45 13.23 -4.71 -3.85
N PRO A 46 14.50 -5.12 -3.67
CA PRO A 46 14.89 -6.53 -3.76
C PRO A 46 14.09 -7.40 -2.79
N ARG A 47 13.82 -8.66 -3.16
CA ARG A 47 13.12 -9.60 -2.27
C ARG A 47 13.91 -9.84 -0.98
N PHE A 48 13.17 -10.05 0.11
CA PHE A 48 13.70 -10.26 1.47
C PHE A 48 14.52 -9.06 1.99
N THR A 49 14.08 -7.84 1.65
CA THR A 49 14.70 -6.61 2.16
C THR A 49 14.00 -6.17 3.44
N GLU A 50 14.76 -5.98 4.52
CA GLU A 50 14.25 -5.42 5.78
C GLU A 50 14.13 -3.90 5.68
N GLY A 51 13.12 -3.33 6.34
CA GLY A 51 12.89 -1.89 6.32
C GLY A 51 11.81 -1.45 7.29
N ALA A 52 11.54 -0.14 7.26
CA ALA A 52 10.50 0.50 8.06
C ALA A 52 9.30 0.86 7.20
N LEU A 53 8.11 0.70 7.78
CA LEU A 53 6.86 1.15 7.18
C LEU A 53 6.53 2.54 7.72
N ASP A 54 6.21 3.46 6.82
CA ASP A 54 5.81 4.81 7.16
C ASP A 54 4.43 5.13 6.54
N PHE A 55 3.50 5.47 7.42
CA PHE A 55 2.12 5.85 7.12
C PHE A 55 1.83 7.32 7.50
N GLY A 56 2.86 8.07 7.87
CA GLY A 56 2.77 9.46 8.32
C GLY A 56 2.42 10.42 7.19
N ASP A 57 2.85 10.12 5.96
CA ASP A 57 2.50 10.89 4.77
C ASP A 57 0.99 10.81 4.47
N ALA A 58 0.42 11.90 3.97
CA ALA A 58 -1.02 12.00 3.72
C ALA A 58 -1.44 11.44 2.34
N GLN A 59 -0.50 11.33 1.40
CA GLN A 59 -0.74 10.95 0.01
C GLN A 59 -0.21 9.56 -0.33
N ALA A 60 0.84 9.10 0.33
CA ALA A 60 1.48 7.83 0.02
C ALA A 60 1.88 7.02 1.25
N PHE A 61 1.91 5.70 1.05
CA PHE A 61 2.57 4.75 1.93
C PHE A 61 4.02 4.60 1.49
N HIS A 62 4.95 4.59 2.44
CA HIS A 62 6.37 4.40 2.17
C HIS A 62 6.89 3.16 2.88
N PHE A 63 7.61 2.32 2.15
CA PHE A 63 8.52 1.33 2.70
C PHE A 63 9.96 1.83 2.49
N ARG A 64 10.69 2.04 3.57
CA ARG A 64 12.06 2.57 3.55
C ARG A 64 13.03 1.48 3.96
N SER A 65 14.04 1.21 3.12
CA SER A 65 15.17 0.36 3.46
C SER A 65 16.47 1.06 3.08
N ASP A 66 17.60 0.56 3.59
CA ASP A 66 18.93 1.09 3.28
C ASP A 66 19.28 0.96 1.79
N LEU A 67 18.71 -0.03 1.10
CA LEU A 67 19.00 -0.31 -0.29
C LEU A 67 18.11 0.52 -1.22
N ARG A 68 16.79 0.41 -1.04
CA ARG A 68 15.78 1.09 -1.87
C ARG A 68 14.51 1.39 -1.09
N SER A 69 13.83 2.46 -1.50
CA SER A 69 12.53 2.81 -0.95
C SER A 69 11.44 2.52 -1.98
N LEU A 70 10.29 2.04 -1.49
CA LEU A 70 9.08 1.83 -2.28
C LEU A 70 8.02 2.82 -1.79
N THR A 71 7.48 3.60 -2.73
CA THR A 71 6.43 4.59 -2.46
C THR A 71 5.19 4.19 -3.23
N ILE A 72 4.09 3.94 -2.52
CA ILE A 72 2.80 3.57 -3.11
C ILE A 72 1.79 4.66 -2.76
N PRO A 73 1.34 5.48 -3.72
CA PRO A 73 0.30 6.46 -3.47
C PRO A 73 -0.98 5.77 -2.99
N TYR A 74 -1.61 6.27 -1.92
CA TYR A 74 -2.88 5.73 -1.43
C TYR A 74 -3.98 5.78 -2.50
N LYS A 75 -3.83 6.67 -3.49
CA LYS A 75 -4.78 6.78 -4.59
C LYS A 75 -4.77 5.62 -5.57
N THR A 76 -3.68 4.86 -5.65
CA THR A 76 -3.57 3.73 -6.57
C THR A 76 -3.85 2.40 -5.88
N ILE A 77 -3.97 2.39 -4.56
CA ILE A 77 -4.26 1.18 -3.79
C ILE A 77 -5.72 0.78 -4.00
N SER A 78 -5.92 -0.42 -4.53
CA SER A 78 -7.24 -1.00 -4.79
C SER A 78 -7.71 -1.89 -3.65
N LYS A 79 -6.78 -2.56 -2.96
CA LYS A 79 -7.07 -3.48 -1.86
C LYS A 79 -5.85 -3.63 -0.96
N VAL A 80 -6.10 -3.81 0.34
CA VAL A 80 -5.09 -4.22 1.32
C VAL A 80 -5.63 -5.42 2.08
N GLU A 81 -4.82 -6.46 2.21
CA GLU A 81 -5.15 -7.65 2.96
C GLU A 81 -4.15 -7.87 4.10
N PHE A 82 -4.66 -8.11 5.30
CA PHE A 82 -3.87 -8.48 6.46
C PHE A 82 -4.17 -9.94 6.81
N THR A 83 -3.15 -10.80 6.76
CA THR A 83 -3.32 -12.23 6.98
C THR A 83 -2.28 -12.76 7.96
N SER A 84 -2.67 -13.71 8.81
CA SER A 84 -1.74 -14.45 9.70
C SER A 84 -1.05 -15.62 9.01
N ARG A 85 -1.41 -15.89 7.75
CA ARG A 85 -0.80 -16.86 6.85
C ARG A 85 -0.30 -16.13 5.61
N ARG A 86 0.83 -16.52 5.04
CA ARG A 86 1.33 -15.95 3.79
C ARG A 86 0.22 -16.12 2.74
N GLY A 87 -0.30 -15.02 2.19
CA GLY A 87 -1.36 -15.05 1.18
C GLY A 87 -0.92 -15.80 -0.09
N PRO A 88 -1.84 -16.10 -1.03
CA PRO A 88 -1.51 -16.72 -2.29
C PRO A 88 -0.55 -15.82 -3.08
N VAL A 89 0.74 -16.15 -3.06
CA VAL A 89 1.76 -15.53 -3.91
C VAL A 89 1.49 -16.03 -5.34
N PRO A 90 1.48 -15.15 -6.38
CA PRO A 90 1.42 -15.62 -7.76
C PRO A 90 2.54 -16.65 -8.00
N ALA A 91 2.21 -17.73 -8.71
CA ALA A 91 2.78 -19.08 -8.66
C ALA A 91 4.28 -19.26 -9.05
N SER A 92 5.20 -18.40 -8.59
CA SER A 92 6.63 -18.46 -8.89
C SER A 92 7.54 -18.74 -7.69
N SER A 93 7.01 -18.91 -6.46
CA SER A 93 7.86 -19.27 -5.31
C SER A 93 7.77 -20.77 -5.00
N THR A 94 8.69 -21.51 -5.59
CA THR A 94 8.91 -22.95 -5.42
C THR A 94 8.96 -23.34 -3.94
N ALA A 95 8.24 -24.42 -3.64
CA ALA A 95 8.06 -25.02 -2.32
C ALA A 95 9.39 -25.38 -1.63
N SER A 96 9.53 -25.01 -0.37
CA SER A 96 10.52 -25.58 0.54
C SER A 96 9.82 -26.57 1.47
N HIS A 97 9.90 -27.87 1.14
CA HIS A 97 9.51 -28.95 2.03
C HIS A 97 10.52 -29.04 3.18
N ILE A 98 10.22 -28.46 4.34
CA ILE A 98 10.94 -28.77 5.58
C ILE A 98 9.99 -29.56 6.48
N LYS A 99 10.22 -30.88 6.53
CA LYS A 99 9.61 -31.79 7.51
C LYS A 99 10.33 -31.59 8.84
N THR A 100 9.80 -30.75 9.74
CA THR A 100 10.34 -30.64 11.10
C THR A 100 9.81 -31.75 12.00
N LEU A 101 10.71 -32.65 12.36
CA LEU A 101 10.64 -33.56 13.51
C LEU A 101 10.25 -32.80 14.79
N GLY A 102 9.26 -33.32 15.52
CA GLY A 102 9.43 -33.67 16.93
C GLY A 102 9.71 -32.59 17.99
N LEU A 103 9.25 -31.34 17.86
CA LEU A 103 9.37 -30.33 18.94
C LEU A 103 8.01 -29.79 19.38
N LYS A 104 7.42 -30.46 20.38
CA LYS A 104 6.21 -30.00 21.11
C LYS A 104 6.46 -28.78 22.03
N SER A 105 7.58 -28.04 21.89
CA SER A 105 7.94 -26.91 22.78
C SER A 105 8.12 -25.54 22.10
N LEU A 106 7.66 -25.34 20.86
CA LEU A 106 7.70 -24.05 20.17
C LEU A 106 6.35 -23.31 20.19
N ALA A 107 5.59 -23.41 21.28
CA ALA A 107 4.34 -22.64 21.49
C ALA A 107 4.56 -21.11 21.69
N LYS A 108 5.73 -20.59 21.33
CA LYS A 108 6.02 -19.15 21.12
C LYS A 108 6.36 -18.86 19.66
N LEU A 109 5.77 -19.61 18.73
CA LEU A 109 5.76 -19.27 17.30
C LEU A 109 5.19 -17.85 17.17
N LYS A 110 6.09 -16.87 17.00
CA LYS A 110 5.76 -15.49 16.66
C LYS A 110 4.75 -15.57 15.51
N LYS A 111 3.51 -15.16 15.77
CA LYS A 111 2.47 -15.10 14.72
C LYS A 111 3.00 -14.11 13.69
N ARG A 112 3.46 -14.63 12.56
CA ARG A 112 3.90 -13.81 11.43
C ARG A 112 2.65 -13.21 10.81
N SER A 113 2.59 -11.90 10.78
CA SER A 113 1.51 -11.18 10.11
C SER A 113 2.02 -10.74 8.76
N TYR A 114 1.19 -10.88 7.75
CA TYR A 114 1.50 -10.49 6.39
C TYR A 114 0.55 -9.38 5.96
N MET A 115 1.09 -8.41 5.24
CA MET A 115 0.34 -7.34 4.59
C MET A 115 0.55 -7.42 3.09
N THR A 116 -0.53 -7.65 2.35
CA THR A 116 -0.54 -7.66 0.89
C THR A 116 -1.21 -6.37 0.40
N VAL A 117 -0.49 -5.56 -0.35
CA VAL A 117 -0.98 -4.31 -0.93
C VAL A 117 -1.14 -4.50 -2.43
N TYR A 118 -2.36 -4.32 -2.91
CA TYR A 118 -2.71 -4.35 -4.34
C TYR A 118 -2.83 -2.92 -4.83
N PHE A 119 -2.02 -2.52 -5.80
CA PHE A 119 -1.99 -1.15 -6.31
C PHE A 119 -1.76 -1.12 -7.81
N GLU A 120 -2.15 -0.02 -8.44
CA GLU A 120 -1.91 0.19 -9.87
C GLU A 120 -0.72 1.11 -10.08
N LYS A 121 0.23 0.70 -10.93
CA LYS A 121 1.37 1.52 -11.33
C LYS A 121 1.13 2.05 -12.75
N PRO A 122 1.24 3.37 -12.98
CA PRO A 122 0.98 3.94 -14.30
C PRO A 122 1.94 3.33 -15.33
N GLY A 123 1.38 2.69 -16.36
CA GLY A 123 2.14 2.06 -17.45
C GLY A 123 2.51 0.59 -17.23
N GLU A 124 2.55 0.11 -15.98
CA GLU A 124 2.91 -1.29 -15.64
C GLU A 124 1.69 -2.13 -15.20
N GLY A 125 0.58 -1.47 -14.88
CA GLY A 125 -0.70 -2.11 -14.57
C GLY A 125 -0.84 -2.49 -13.09
N ALA A 126 -1.60 -3.55 -12.82
CA ALA A 126 -1.89 -3.98 -11.45
C ALA A 126 -0.68 -4.71 -10.85
N GLU A 127 -0.16 -4.16 -9.75
CA GLU A 127 0.94 -4.70 -8.98
C GLU A 127 0.51 -5.14 -7.57
N VAL A 128 1.33 -6.03 -7.00
CA VAL A 128 1.16 -6.55 -5.65
C VAL A 128 2.48 -6.43 -4.90
N ALA A 129 2.45 -5.89 -3.69
CA ALA A 129 3.57 -5.89 -2.75
C ALA A 129 3.19 -6.68 -1.49
N LEU A 130 4.06 -7.59 -1.06
CA LEU A 130 3.87 -8.44 0.11
C LEU A 130 4.93 -8.16 1.17
N PHE A 131 4.48 -7.82 2.36
CA PHE A 131 5.32 -7.52 3.52
C PHE A 131 5.05 -8.53 4.65
N GLU A 132 6.10 -9.01 5.30
CA GLU A 132 6.02 -9.62 6.62
C GLU A 132 6.15 -8.51 7.67
N LEU A 133 5.22 -8.44 8.61
CA LEU A 133 5.18 -7.41 9.64
C LEU A 133 5.77 -7.93 10.94
N SER A 134 6.51 -7.07 11.65
CA SER A 134 6.84 -7.29 13.05
C SER A 134 5.55 -7.31 13.89
N PRO A 135 5.54 -7.93 15.10
CA PRO A 135 4.36 -7.92 15.95
C PRO A 135 3.86 -6.50 16.31
N ALA A 136 4.77 -5.54 16.46
CA ALA A 136 4.41 -4.14 16.72
C ALA A 136 3.77 -3.51 15.47
N ALA A 137 4.38 -3.69 14.30
CA ALA A 137 3.84 -3.20 13.03
C ALA A 137 2.49 -3.83 12.68
N ALA A 138 2.27 -5.10 13.03
CA ALA A 138 1.02 -5.80 12.81
C ALA A 138 -0.16 -5.20 13.61
N MET A 139 0.13 -4.53 14.73
CA MET A 139 -0.90 -3.86 15.54
C MET A 139 -1.20 -2.44 15.02
N THR A 140 -0.20 -1.74 14.47
CA THR A 140 -0.33 -0.34 14.05
C THR A 140 -0.67 -0.17 12.58
N ALA A 141 -0.21 -1.06 11.70
CA ALA A 141 -0.41 -0.94 10.25
C ALA A 141 -1.88 -1.04 9.80
N PRO A 142 -2.72 -1.96 10.33
CA PRO A 142 -4.12 -2.04 9.90
C PRO A 142 -4.91 -0.74 10.13
N PRO A 143 -4.97 -0.17 11.36
CA PRO A 143 -5.73 1.07 11.57
C PRO A 143 -5.10 2.26 10.83
N ALA A 144 -3.77 2.30 10.65
CA ALA A 144 -3.12 3.36 9.89
C ALA A 144 -3.50 3.30 8.40
N MET A 145 -3.46 2.12 7.78
CA MET A 145 -3.87 1.94 6.38
C MET A 145 -5.36 2.18 6.19
N GLU A 146 -6.18 1.69 7.12
CA GLU A 146 -7.62 1.87 7.09
C GLU A 146 -8.01 3.36 7.15
N ALA A 147 -7.42 4.13 8.06
CA ALA A 147 -7.67 5.57 8.17
C ALA A 147 -7.31 6.35 6.90
N ARG A 148 -6.31 5.88 6.14
CA ARG A 148 -5.87 6.53 4.89
C ARG A 148 -6.70 6.11 3.68
N ILE A 149 -7.20 4.87 3.67
CA ILE A 149 -7.98 4.32 2.56
C ILE A 149 -9.47 4.64 2.71
N GLN A 150 -10.04 4.63 3.92
CA GLN A 150 -11.49 4.85 4.16
C GLN A 150 -12.01 6.22 3.73
N GLY A 151 -11.15 7.23 3.56
CA GLY A 151 -11.52 8.48 2.88
C GLY A 151 -11.89 8.31 1.40
N LYS A 152 -11.77 7.08 0.88
CA LYS A 152 -12.20 6.65 -0.43
C LYS A 152 -13.09 5.45 -0.21
N GLU A 153 -14.40 5.66 -0.37
CA GLU A 153 -15.27 4.53 -0.67
C GLU A 153 -14.59 3.70 -1.76
N PRO A 154 -14.47 2.37 -1.61
CA PRO A 154 -14.06 1.53 -2.71
C PRO A 154 -15.01 1.88 -3.85
N LYS A 155 -14.50 2.44 -4.96
CA LYS A 155 -15.32 2.54 -6.16
C LYS A 155 -15.86 1.14 -6.39
N PRO A 156 -17.18 0.91 -6.30
CA PRO A 156 -17.71 -0.42 -6.50
C PRO A 156 -17.20 -0.86 -7.88
N LYS A 157 -16.58 -2.04 -7.94
CA LYS A 157 -16.14 -2.67 -9.20
C LYS A 157 -17.41 -2.92 -10.01
N SER A 158 -17.83 -1.90 -10.76
CA SER A 158 -19.24 -1.69 -11.14
C SER A 158 -20.18 -1.75 -9.93
N ALA A 159 -21.29 -1.02 -9.95
CA ALA A 159 -22.42 -1.48 -9.16
C ALA A 159 -22.61 -2.96 -9.50
N TYR A 160 -22.81 -3.80 -8.49
CA TYR A 160 -23.44 -5.10 -8.71
C TYR A 160 -24.67 -4.79 -9.56
N ASN A 161 -24.65 -5.04 -10.87
CA ASN A 161 -25.90 -5.11 -11.59
C ASN A 161 -26.60 -6.30 -10.93
N ASP A 162 -27.82 -6.14 -10.44
CA ASP A 162 -28.60 -7.24 -9.85
C ASP A 162 -28.73 -8.45 -10.81
N GLU A 163 -28.41 -8.22 -12.09
CA GLU A 163 -28.21 -9.18 -13.17
C GLU A 163 -27.06 -10.19 -12.93
N ASP A 164 -26.05 -9.85 -12.12
CA ASP A 164 -24.81 -10.63 -11.92
C ASP A 164 -24.75 -11.32 -10.54
N TRP A 165 -25.91 -11.52 -9.91
CA TRP A 165 -26.03 -12.40 -8.76
C TRP A 165 -25.57 -13.82 -9.12
N TRP A 166 -24.63 -14.38 -8.34
CA TRP A 166 -23.97 -15.68 -8.59
C TRP A 166 -24.94 -16.83 -8.86
N GLY A 167 -26.19 -16.75 -8.40
CA GLY A 167 -27.24 -17.73 -8.67
C GLY A 167 -27.75 -17.71 -10.11
N ASN A 168 -27.75 -16.55 -10.78
CA ASN A 168 -28.35 -16.37 -12.12
C ASN A 168 -27.74 -17.31 -13.16
N ARG A 169 -26.43 -17.61 -13.07
CA ARG A 169 -25.75 -18.55 -13.98
C ARG A 169 -26.29 -19.98 -13.90
N TYR A 170 -26.90 -20.38 -12.78
CA TYR A 170 -27.37 -21.75 -12.56
C TYR A 170 -28.83 -21.96 -12.95
N TRP A 171 -29.67 -20.92 -12.87
CA TRP A 171 -31.11 -21.04 -13.14
C TRP A 171 -31.59 -20.26 -14.38
N ARG A 172 -30.85 -19.22 -14.83
CA ARG A 172 -31.09 -18.58 -16.14
C ARG A 172 -30.42 -19.42 -17.23
N THR A 173 -31.23 -20.10 -18.04
CA THR A 173 -30.80 -20.89 -19.19
C THR A 173 -31.51 -20.37 -20.44
N ASN A 174 -31.04 -20.75 -21.64
CA ASN A 174 -31.76 -20.42 -22.89
C ASN A 174 -33.19 -20.96 -22.92
N ARG A 175 -33.49 -22.00 -22.14
CA ARG A 175 -34.81 -22.65 -22.11
C ARG A 175 -35.89 -21.80 -21.44
N ASN A 176 -35.49 -20.91 -20.53
CA ASN A 176 -36.37 -20.09 -19.71
C ASN A 176 -36.11 -18.59 -19.87
N ALA A 177 -35.30 -18.18 -20.87
CA ALA A 177 -35.01 -16.79 -21.21
C ALA A 177 -36.26 -15.89 -21.28
N HIS A 178 -37.36 -16.41 -21.86
CA HIS A 178 -38.65 -15.74 -21.97
C HIS A 178 -39.32 -15.35 -20.64
N LEU A 179 -38.87 -15.86 -19.49
CA LEU A 179 -39.43 -15.56 -18.17
C LEU A 179 -38.75 -14.36 -17.48
N TRP A 180 -37.63 -13.87 -18.00
CA TRP A 180 -36.81 -12.83 -17.37
C TRP A 180 -36.23 -11.79 -18.31
N GLU A 181 -36.27 -12.03 -19.62
CA GLU A 181 -36.13 -10.94 -20.57
C GLU A 181 -37.40 -10.08 -20.45
N GLU A 182 -37.29 -8.92 -19.80
CA GLU A 182 -38.40 -7.96 -19.75
C GLU A 182 -38.81 -7.63 -21.20
N PRO A 183 -40.11 -7.71 -21.54
CA PRO A 183 -40.56 -7.27 -22.85
C PRO A 183 -40.24 -5.78 -22.97
N ASP A 184 -39.41 -5.46 -23.96
CA ASP A 184 -38.99 -4.13 -24.37
C ASP A 184 -40.02 -3.04 -23.99
N ARG A 185 -39.76 -2.32 -22.89
CA ARG A 185 -40.52 -1.10 -22.51
C ARG A 185 -40.23 0.09 -23.45
N SER A 186 -39.82 -0.16 -24.68
CA SER A 186 -39.60 0.85 -25.72
C SER A 186 -40.83 1.10 -26.60
N ALA A 187 -41.94 0.40 -26.40
CA ALA A 187 -43.22 0.65 -27.09
C ALA A 187 -44.11 1.73 -26.44
N GLY A 188 -43.52 2.69 -25.72
CA GLY A 188 -44.22 3.71 -24.93
C GLY A 188 -44.08 5.14 -25.43
N ARG A 189 -43.83 5.41 -26.72
CA ARG A 189 -44.01 6.76 -27.29
C ARG A 189 -45.38 6.85 -27.94
N ALA A 190 -46.37 7.15 -27.10
CA ALA A 190 -47.74 7.42 -27.51
C ALA A 190 -47.77 8.53 -28.58
N ARG A 191 -48.59 8.26 -29.60
CA ARG A 191 -48.89 9.11 -30.75
C ARG A 191 -49.48 10.44 -30.27
N SER A 192 -48.99 11.53 -30.83
CA SER A 192 -49.70 12.80 -30.91
C SER A 192 -51.06 12.58 -31.56
N VAL A 193 -52.14 12.95 -30.87
CA VAL A 193 -53.48 13.08 -31.43
C VAL A 193 -53.66 14.57 -31.79
N PRO A 194 -54.20 14.90 -32.98
CA PRO A 194 -54.38 16.27 -33.47
C PRO A 194 -55.40 17.08 -32.68
#